data_AF-A0AAE9X3M8-F1
#
_entry.id   AF-A0AAE9X3M8-F1
#
_cell.length_a   1.000
_cell.length_b   1.000
_cell.length_c   1.000
_cell.angle_alpha   90.00
_cell.angle_beta   90.00
_cell.angle_gamma   90.00
#
_symmetry.space_group_name_H-M   'P 1'
#
loop_
_entity.id
_entity.type
_entity.pdbx_description
1 polymer ?
#
loop_
_entity_poly.entity_id
_entity_poly.type
_entity_poly.pdbx_seq_one_letter_code
_entity_poly.pdbx_strand_id
1 'polypeptide(L)'
;MKNKVAGFVTHLMKRIQKGPVRGISLKLQEEERERRLDFVPEKSQIDVNVIYVEPDTVRMIKSLGINISNMKIHNPMINTNHQKQNRMNAQY
;
A
#
# COMPACT_ATOMS: atom_id res chain seq x y z
N MET A 1 -0.39 -20.18 -41.93
CA MET A 1 -0.17 -19.31 -40.74
C MET A 1 -1.43 -18.60 -40.22
N LYS A 2 -2.43 -18.31 -41.07
CA LYS A 2 -3.68 -17.61 -40.70
C LYS A 2 -4.44 -18.22 -39.51
N ASN A 3 -4.59 -19.55 -39.47
CA ASN A 3 -5.31 -20.24 -38.39
C ASN A 3 -4.60 -20.13 -37.03
N LYS A 4 -3.26 -20.07 -37.02
CA LYS A 4 -2.49 -19.86 -35.79
C LYS A 4 -2.67 -18.44 -35.25
N VAL A 5 -2.72 -17.44 -36.15
CA VAL A 5 -2.99 -16.04 -35.79
C VAL A 5 -4.42 -15.90 -35.24
N ALA A 6 -5.41 -16.47 -35.91
CA ALA A 6 -6.80 -16.43 -35.44
C ALA A 6 -6.97 -17.12 -34.07
N GLY A 7 -6.32 -18.27 -33.85
CA GLY A 7 -6.30 -18.96 -32.56
C GLY A 7 -5.68 -18.11 -31.44
N PHE A 8 -4.56 -17.44 -31.72
CA PHE A 8 -3.93 -16.54 -30.75
C PHE A 8 -4.82 -15.34 -30.41
N VAL A 9 -5.42 -14.70 -31.42
CA VAL A 9 -6.31 -13.54 -31.23
C VAL A 9 -7.53 -13.92 -30.39
N THR A 10 -8.21 -15.03 -30.69
CA THR A 10 -9.38 -15.48 -29.91
C THR A 10 -9.02 -15.81 -28.46
N HIS A 11 -7.87 -16.43 -28.22
CA HIS A 11 -7.38 -16.70 -26.87
C HIS A 11 -7.05 -15.39 -26.12
N LEU A 12 -6.43 -14.44 -26.81
CA LEU A 12 -6.09 -13.14 -26.26
C LEU A 12 -7.34 -12.33 -25.86
N MET A 13 -8.35 -12.28 -26.73
CA MET A 13 -9.60 -11.57 -26.43
C MET A 13 -10.30 -12.12 -25.18
N LYS A 14 -10.30 -13.44 -24.98
CA LYS A 14 -10.82 -14.07 -23.75
C LYS A 14 -10.05 -13.65 -22.48
N ARG A 15 -8.76 -13.35 -22.59
CA ARG A 15 -7.94 -12.89 -21.46
C ARG A 15 -8.22 -11.43 -21.13
N ILE A 16 -8.33 -10.58 -22.16
CA ILE A 16 -8.67 -9.15 -22.01
C ILE A 16 -10.00 -8.97 -21.28
N GLN A 17 -11.00 -9.80 -21.57
CA GLN A 17 -12.29 -9.79 -20.87
C GLN A 17 -12.18 -10.09 -19.36
N LYS A 18 -11.18 -10.89 -18.95
CA LYS A 18 -10.94 -11.20 -17.53
C LYS A 18 -10.10 -10.14 -16.83
N GLY A 19 -9.32 -9.37 -17.57
CA GLY A 19 -8.45 -8.33 -17.01
C GLY A 19 -7.30 -7.91 -17.93
N PRO A 20 -6.43 -7.01 -17.45
CA PRO A 20 -5.29 -6.53 -18.23
C PRO A 20 -4.30 -7.67 -18.54
N VAL A 21 -3.79 -7.68 -19.76
CA VAL A 21 -2.83 -8.69 -20.23
C VAL A 21 -1.46 -8.05 -20.34
N ARG A 22 -0.45 -8.62 -19.65
CA ARG A 22 0.93 -8.13 -19.70
C ARG A 22 1.43 -8.03 -21.15
N GLY A 23 2.01 -6.88 -21.51
CA GLY A 23 2.59 -6.61 -22.83
C GLY A 23 1.58 -6.19 -23.89
N ILE A 24 0.32 -5.94 -23.53
CA ILE A 24 -0.72 -5.44 -24.43
C ILE A 24 -1.35 -4.21 -23.80
N SER A 25 -1.35 -3.11 -24.53
CA SER A 25 -1.95 -1.85 -24.11
C SER A 25 -3.21 -1.59 -24.94
N LEU A 26 -4.34 -1.43 -24.25
CA LEU A 26 -5.57 -0.92 -24.85
C LEU A 26 -5.81 0.51 -24.36
N LYS A 27 -6.27 1.39 -25.24
CA LYS A 27 -6.59 2.78 -24.87
C LYS A 27 -7.54 2.85 -23.65
N LEU A 28 -8.55 1.98 -23.61
CA LEU A 28 -9.48 1.88 -22.48
C LEU A 28 -8.80 1.49 -21.16
N GLN A 29 -7.79 0.60 -21.21
CA GLN A 29 -7.05 0.20 -20.01
C GLN A 29 -6.18 1.34 -19.50
N GLU A 30 -5.64 2.15 -20.40
CA GLU A 30 -4.82 3.30 -20.04
C GLU A 30 -5.66 4.41 -19.40
N GLU A 31 -6.82 4.73 -19.97
CA GLU A 31 -7.75 5.72 -19.39
C GLU A 31 -8.25 5.29 -17.99
N GLU A 32 -8.54 4.01 -17.79
CA GLU A 32 -8.91 3.48 -16.46
C GLU A 32 -7.72 3.48 -15.49
N ARG A 33 -6.50 3.22 -15.98
CA ARG A 33 -5.27 3.32 -15.18
C ARG A 33 -5.05 4.76 -14.71
N GLU A 34 -5.21 5.74 -15.60
CA GLU A 34 -5.10 7.17 -15.28
C GLU A 34 -6.14 7.58 -14.23
N ARG A 35 -7.43 7.23 -14.42
CA ARG A 35 -8.48 7.51 -13.42
C ARG A 35 -8.19 6.94 -12.03
N ARG A 36 -7.59 5.75 -11.97
CA ARG A 36 -7.21 5.12 -10.68
C ARG A 36 -6.02 5.79 -10.03
N LEU A 37 -5.09 6.32 -10.82
CA LEU A 37 -3.91 7.01 -10.31
C LEU A 37 -4.22 8.46 -9.90
N ASP A 38 -5.13 9.11 -10.62
CA ASP A 38 -5.62 10.46 -10.31
C ASP A 38 -6.63 10.47 -9.15
N PHE A 39 -6.94 9.30 -8.57
CA PHE A 39 -7.84 9.20 -7.44
C PHE A 39 -7.21 9.85 -6.20
N VAL A 40 -7.68 11.05 -5.87
CA VAL A 40 -7.37 11.72 -4.61
C VAL A 40 -8.51 11.44 -3.62
N PRO A 41 -8.24 10.81 -2.46
CA PRO A 41 -9.27 10.56 -1.46
C PRO A 41 -9.74 11.88 -0.82
N GLU A 42 -11.00 11.91 -0.36
CA GLU A 42 -11.57 13.08 0.33
C GLU A 42 -10.81 13.44 1.62
N LYS A 43 -10.32 12.42 2.34
CA LYS A 43 -9.51 12.60 3.55
C LYS A 43 -8.11 12.08 3.32
N SER A 44 -7.13 12.90 3.66
CA SER A 44 -5.73 12.47 3.68
C SER A 44 -5.53 11.46 4.80
N GLN A 45 -4.91 10.32 4.48
CA GLN A 45 -4.53 9.34 5.49
C GLN A 45 -3.47 9.87 6.47
N ILE A 46 -2.75 10.93 6.08
CA ILE A 46 -1.75 11.60 6.92
C ILE A 46 -2.41 12.58 7.89
N ASP A 47 -3.64 13.04 7.60
CA ASP A 47 -4.37 13.95 8.47
C ASP A 47 -4.95 13.19 9.67
N VAL A 48 -4.10 12.99 10.67
CA VAL A 48 -4.43 12.32 11.92
C VAL A 48 -4.41 13.32 13.08
N ASN A 49 -5.43 13.23 13.94
CA ASN A 49 -5.57 14.09 15.11
C ASN A 49 -4.41 13.95 16.12
N VAL A 50 -3.79 12.76 16.17
CA VAL A 50 -2.73 12.43 17.11
C VAL A 50 -1.68 11.57 16.41
N ILE A 51 -0.44 12.03 16.42
CA ILE A 51 0.73 11.30 15.93
C ILE A 51 1.45 10.72 17.15
N TYR A 52 1.51 9.39 17.24
CA TYR A 52 2.28 8.71 18.29
C TYR A 52 3.74 8.60 17.90
N VAL A 53 4.63 9.07 18.77
CA VAL A 53 6.06 9.18 18.48
C VAL A 53 6.89 8.68 19.67
N GLU A 54 8.00 8.02 19.38
CA GLU A 54 8.97 7.61 20.40
C GLU A 54 9.66 8.82 21.06
N PRO A 55 10.06 8.72 22.34
CA PRO A 55 10.75 9.81 23.04
C PRO A 55 12.02 10.31 22.32
N ASP A 56 12.74 9.41 21.66
CA ASP A 56 13.99 9.71 20.96
C ASP A 56 13.74 10.55 19.71
N THR A 57 12.69 10.21 18.95
CA THR A 57 12.26 10.94 17.77
C THR A 57 11.76 12.35 18.14
N VAL A 58 11.14 12.54 19.31
CA VAL A 58 10.78 13.87 19.82
C VAL A 58 12.02 14.73 20.06
N ARG A 59 13.10 14.17 20.60
CA ARG A 59 14.36 14.91 20.83
C ARG A 59 15.00 15.34 19.50
N MET A 60 15.01 14.45 18.52
CA MET A 60 15.49 14.75 17.17
C MET A 60 14.67 15.85 16.49
N ILE A 61 13.34 15.79 16.56
CA ILE A 61 12.47 16.82 15.98
C ILE A 61 12.72 18.18 16.64
N LYS A 62 12.89 18.21 17.97
CA LYS A 62 13.26 19.43 18.70
C LYS A 62 14.64 19.97 18.28
N SER A 63 15.63 19.11 18.06
CA SER A 63 16.97 19.56 17.61
C SER A 63 16.96 20.13 16.20
N LEU A 64 16.03 19.68 15.36
CA LEU A 64 15.81 20.22 14.02
C LEU A 64 15.03 21.55 14.01
N GLY A 65 14.54 22.01 15.18
CA GLY A 65 13.74 23.23 15.30
C GLY A 65 12.33 23.13 14.71
N ILE A 66 11.84 21.91 14.45
CA ILE A 66 10.52 21.68 13.88
C ILE A 66 9.50 21.53 15.01
N ASN A 67 8.39 22.27 14.94
CA ASN A 67 7.31 22.21 15.92
C ASN A 67 6.07 21.56 15.29
N ILE A 68 5.67 20.40 15.82
CA ILE A 68 4.50 19.66 15.39
C ILE A 68 3.55 19.54 16.58
N SER A 69 2.36 20.14 16.48
CA SER A 69 1.44 20.33 17.61
C SER A 69 0.65 19.07 18.00
N ASN A 70 0.43 18.15 17.07
CA ASN A 70 -0.38 16.93 17.26
C ASN A 70 0.42 15.69 17.69
N MET A 71 1.66 15.86 18.19
CA MET A 71 2.48 14.74 18.67
C MET A 71 2.10 14.31 20.09
N LYS A 72 2.04 13.01 20.34
CA LYS A 72 2.01 12.39 21.68
C LYS A 72 3.08 11.33 21.80
N ILE A 73 3.73 11.27 22.95
CA ILE A 73 4.73 10.25 23.24
C ILE A 73 4.00 8.89 23.35
N HIS A 74 4.48 7.89 22.62
CA HIS A 74 3.98 6.53 22.75
C HIS A 74 4.36 5.99 24.13
N ASN A 75 3.37 5.70 24.99
CA ASN A 75 3.60 4.95 26.22
C ASN A 75 3.67 3.47 25.84
N PRO A 76 4.80 2.76 26.09
CA PRO A 76 4.94 1.36 25.73
C PRO A 76 4.11 0.48 26.68
N MET A 77 2.79 0.48 26.53
CA MET A 77 1.90 -0.53 27.08
C MET A 77 0.84 -0.86 26.03
N ILE A 78 1.13 -1.93 25.27
CA ILE A 78 0.24 -2.97 24.72
C ILE A 78 0.88 -3.45 23.41
N ASN A 79 1.85 -4.36 23.54
CA ASN A 79 2.09 -5.37 22.50
C ASN A 79 2.56 -6.68 23.16
N THR A 80 1.75 -7.18 24.10
CA THR A 80 1.97 -8.46 24.81
C THR A 80 1.79 -9.69 23.91
N ASN A 81 1.43 -9.52 22.63
CA ASN A 81 1.21 -10.63 21.71
C ASN A 81 2.49 -11.08 20.98
N HIS A 82 3.52 -10.24 20.87
CA HIS A 82 4.76 -10.60 20.16
C HIS A 82 5.72 -11.47 20.99
N GLN A 83 5.52 -11.57 22.32
CA GLN A 83 6.32 -12.45 23.17
C GLN A 83 5.72 -13.85 23.38
N LYS A 84 4.41 -14.05 23.12
CA LYS A 84 3.76 -15.35 23.30
C LYS A 84 3.96 -16.31 22.11
N GLN A 85 4.17 -15.81 20.90
CA GLN A 85 4.42 -16.66 19.73
C GLN A 85 5.84 -17.28 19.74
N ASN A 86 6.86 -16.56 20.23
CA ASN A 86 8.22 -17.11 20.32
C ASN A 86 8.42 -18.15 21.43
N ARG A 87 7.52 -18.24 22.42
CA ARG A 87 7.58 -19.30 23.45
C ARG A 87 6.91 -20.60 23.03
N MET A 88 6.00 -20.55 22.06
CA MET A 88 5.29 -21.74 21.54
C MET A 88 6.11 -22.52 20.50
N ASN A 89 7.12 -21.90 19.87
CA ASN A 89 7.97 -22.54 18.87
C ASN A 89 9.25 -23.18 19.44
N ALA A 90 9.51 -23.03 20.74
CA ALA A 90 10.67 -23.63 21.41
C ALA A 90 10.36 -25.00 22.05
N GLN A 91 9.16 -25.53 21.81
CA GLN A 91 8.70 -26.79 22.38
C GLN A 91 8.20 -27.74 21.29
N TYR A 92 9.06 -28.01 20.32
CA TYR A 92 9.09 -29.22 19.48
C TYR A 92 10.53 -29.47 19.03
#